data_AF-A0AB35YAM8-F1
#
_entry.id   AF-A0AB35YAM8-F1
#
_cell.length_a   1.000
_cell.length_b   1.000
_cell.length_c   1.000
_cell.angle_alpha   90.00
_cell.angle_beta   90.00
_cell.angle_gamma   90.00
#
_symmetry.space_group_name_H-M   'P 1'
#
loop_
_entity.id
_entity.type
_entity.pdbx_description
1 polymer ?
#
loop_
_entity_poly.entity_id
_entity_poly.type
_entity_poly.pdbx_seq_one_letter_code
_entity_poly.pdbx_strand_id
1 'polypeptide(L)'
;MVWIYVNEDKTCVVFYVKEGIPQSLLKDIKEFPELPQGEGILMMDDNGELYYKPYPEGTEPPDIEPPIEQPTETKPPELSVGEIQAQILLNTEYLVSRAELGLGGI
;
A
#
# COMPACT_ATOMS: atom_id res chain seq x y z
N MET A 1 -12.75 11.82 18.75
CA MET A 1 -13.99 11.19 18.26
C MET A 1 -13.63 10.27 17.12
N VAL A 2 -14.08 9.03 17.20
CA VAL A 2 -13.89 7.98 16.19
C VAL A 2 -15.25 7.41 15.81
N TRP A 3 -15.37 6.98 14.57
CA TRP A 3 -16.56 6.31 14.07
C TRP A 3 -16.28 4.82 13.95
N ILE A 4 -17.09 4.00 14.61
CA ILE A 4 -16.87 2.56 14.68
C ILE A 4 -18.06 1.85 14.04
N TYR A 5 -17.75 1.00 13.06
CA TYR A 5 -18.70 0.07 12.48
C TYR A 5 -18.44 -1.33 13.05
N VAL A 6 -19.49 -2.02 13.48
CA VAL A 6 -19.41 -3.36 14.06
C VAL A 6 -19.93 -4.34 13.01
N ASN A 7 -19.07 -5.26 12.58
CA ASN A 7 -19.45 -6.31 11.65
C ASN A 7 -20.31 -7.40 12.33
N GLU A 8 -20.87 -8.31 11.52
CA GLU A 8 -21.62 -9.48 11.99
C GLU A 8 -20.80 -10.40 12.91
N ASP A 9 -19.47 -10.45 12.73
CA ASP A 9 -18.52 -11.22 13.54
C ASP A 9 -18.03 -10.48 14.80
N LYS A 10 -18.66 -9.35 15.16
CA LYS A 10 -18.31 -8.48 16.31
C LYS A 10 -16.95 -7.77 16.20
N THR A 11 -16.24 -7.90 15.08
CA THR A 11 -15.06 -7.08 14.81
C THR A 11 -15.46 -5.63 14.52
N CYS A 12 -14.61 -4.71 14.95
CA CYS A 12 -14.84 -3.29 14.85
C CYS A 12 -13.92 -2.66 13.79
N VAL A 13 -14.51 -1.95 12.83
CA VAL A 13 -13.78 -1.13 11.87
C VAL A 13 -13.79 0.31 12.37
N VAL A 14 -12.60 0.90 12.52
CA VAL A 14 -12.42 2.26 13.02
C VAL A 14 -12.17 3.22 11.86
N PHE A 15 -12.94 4.30 11.83
CA PHE A 15 -12.74 5.43 10.92
C PHE A 15 -12.39 6.68 11.74
N TYR A 16 -11.32 7.35 11.32
CA TYR A 16 -10.90 8.64 11.87
C TYR A 16 -11.42 9.83 11.06
N VAL A 17 -11.97 9.57 9.88
CA VAL A 17 -12.45 10.60 8.95
C VAL A 17 -13.87 10.23 8.51
N LYS A 18 -14.83 11.09 8.83
CA LYS A 18 -16.25 10.86 8.52
C LYS A 18 -16.53 10.76 7.02
N GLU A 19 -15.81 11.53 6.21
CA GLU A 19 -15.98 11.57 4.75
C GLU A 19 -15.47 10.30 4.06
N GLY A 20 -14.58 9.54 4.71
CA GLY A 20 -14.07 8.27 4.21
C GLY A 20 -15.01 7.09 4.47
N ILE A 21 -16.14 7.32 5.15
CA ILE A 21 -17.10 6.28 5.50
C ILE A 21 -17.99 6.01 4.28
N PRO A 22 -18.04 4.76 3.78
CA PRO A 22 -19.00 4.36 2.75
C PRO A 22 -20.43 4.65 3.19
N GLN A 23 -21.26 5.21 2.30
CA GLN A 23 -22.64 5.58 2.64
C GLN A 23 -23.49 4.39 3.13
N SER A 24 -23.17 3.18 2.68
CA SER A 24 -23.81 1.95 3.13
C SER A 24 -23.61 1.67 4.62
N LEU A 25 -22.46 2.08 5.19
CA LEU A 25 -22.08 1.83 6.59
C LEU A 25 -22.51 2.95 7.54
N LEU A 26 -22.88 4.13 7.02
CA LEU A 26 -23.27 5.29 7.82
C LEU A 26 -24.48 5.03 8.74
N LYS A 27 -25.36 4.09 8.38
CA LYS A 27 -26.57 3.79 9.17
C LYS A 27 -26.28 3.05 10.47
N ASP A 28 -25.21 2.26 10.48
CA ASP A 28 -24.89 1.33 11.56
C ASP A 28 -23.63 1.75 12.35
N ILE A 29 -23.11 2.94 12.05
CA ILE A 29 -21.94 3.50 12.73
C ILE A 29 -22.31 4.05 14.11
N LYS A 30 -21.44 3.74 15.07
CA LYS A 30 -21.47 4.27 16.44
C LYS A 30 -20.31 5.23 16.65
N GLU A 31 -20.59 6.38 17.25
CA GLU A 31 -19.57 7.39 17.54
C GLU A 31 -19.04 7.19 18.96
N PHE A 32 -17.71 7.15 19.10
CA PHE A 32 -17.05 7.03 20.39
C PHE A 32 -16.08 8.21 20.62
N PRO A 33 -15.96 8.73 21.85
CA PRO A 33 -15.05 9.83 22.15
C PRO A 33 -13.59 9.42 21.94
N GLU A 34 -13.23 8.24 22.46
CA GLU A 34 -11.87 7.66 22.47
C GLU A 34 -11.93 6.14 22.33
N LEU A 35 -10.80 5.55 21.88
CA LEU A 35 -10.61 4.11 21.85
C LEU A 35 -9.93 3.63 23.15
N PRO A 36 -10.22 2.41 23.60
CA PRO A 36 -9.44 1.79 24.68
C PRO A 36 -7.96 1.70 24.30
N GLN A 37 -7.08 1.64 25.28
CA GLN A 37 -5.65 1.39 25.03
C GLN A 37 -5.38 -0.11 24.95
N GLY A 38 -4.69 -0.56 23.90
CA GLY A 38 -4.34 -1.96 23.70
C GLY A 38 -3.80 -2.23 22.29
N GLU A 39 -3.36 -3.46 22.08
CA GLU A 39 -2.91 -3.98 20.79
C GLU A 39 -3.69 -5.26 20.46
N GLY A 40 -4.07 -5.43 19.19
CA GLY A 40 -4.86 -6.59 18.76
C GLY A 40 -6.00 -6.22 17.81
N ILE A 41 -6.98 -7.11 17.76
CA ILE A 41 -8.21 -6.94 16.99
C ILE A 41 -9.24 -6.26 17.89
N LEU A 42 -9.70 -5.07 17.50
CA LEU A 42 -10.75 -4.36 18.22
C LEU A 42 -12.08 -5.09 18.05
N MET A 43 -12.72 -5.44 19.16
CA MET A 43 -14.03 -6.09 19.19
C MET A 43 -14.98 -5.40 20.17
N MET A 44 -16.28 -5.61 19.98
CA MET A 44 -17.33 -5.11 20.87
C MET A 44 -17.91 -6.27 21.68
N ASP A 45 -18.07 -6.09 22.99
CA ASP A 45 -18.72 -7.07 23.85
C ASP A 45 -20.25 -6.96 23.78
N ASP A 46 -20.95 -7.86 24.48
CA ASP A 46 -22.42 -7.86 24.51
C ASP A 46 -23.00 -6.70 25.35
N ASN A 47 -22.20 -6.04 26.17
CA ASN A 47 -22.58 -4.84 26.94
C ASN A 47 -22.38 -3.54 26.14
N GLY A 48 -21.69 -3.62 25.00
CA GLY A 48 -21.34 -2.52 24.14
C GLY A 48 -20.03 -1.81 24.49
N GLU A 49 -19.18 -2.43 25.30
CA GLU A 49 -17.82 -1.97 25.57
C GLU A 49 -16.84 -2.48 24.50
N LEU A 50 -15.88 -1.63 24.17
CA LEU A 50 -14.81 -1.94 23.21
C LEU A 50 -13.63 -2.57 23.94
N TYR A 51 -13.07 -3.65 23.39
CA TYR A 51 -11.87 -4.28 23.92
C TYR A 51 -10.96 -4.82 22.82
N TYR A 52 -9.67 -4.93 23.10
CA TYR A 52 -8.71 -5.55 22.19
C TYR A 52 -8.56 -7.03 22.51
N LYS A 53 -8.80 -7.87 21.51
CA LYS A 53 -8.44 -9.28 21.57
C LYS A 53 -7.03 -9.46 20.99
N PRO A 54 -6.11 -10.15 21.68
CA PRO A 54 -4.78 -10.42 21.14
C PRO A 54 -4.90 -11.18 19.81
N TYR A 55 -3.97 -10.89 18.89
CA TYR A 55 -3.89 -11.63 17.63
C TYR A 55 -3.73 -13.12 17.95
N PRO A 56 -4.44 -14.02 17.25
CA PRO A 56 -4.23 -15.46 17.44
C PRO A 56 -2.74 -15.78 17.20
N GLU A 57 -2.05 -16.26 18.25
CA GLU A 57 -0.69 -16.77 18.11
C GLU A 57 -0.73 -17.94 17.12
N GLY A 58 -0.21 -17.73 15.91
CA GLY A 58 -0.29 -18.70 14.82
C GLY A 58 -0.94 -18.22 13.53
N THR A 59 -1.47 -16.99 13.47
CA THR A 59 -1.31 -16.25 12.22
C THR A 59 0.15 -15.83 12.19
N GLU A 60 1.00 -16.67 11.62
CA GLU A 60 2.15 -16.13 10.87
C GLU A 60 1.61 -14.89 10.15
N PRO A 61 2.24 -13.70 10.27
CA PRO A 61 1.88 -12.62 9.36
C PRO A 61 1.79 -13.27 7.98
N PRO A 62 0.74 -13.03 7.16
CA PRO A 62 0.81 -13.45 5.77
C PRO A 62 2.17 -12.97 5.33
N ASP A 63 3.03 -13.93 4.96
CA ASP A 63 4.45 -13.78 4.62
C ASP A 63 4.72 -12.30 4.45
N ILE A 64 5.37 -11.66 5.43
CA ILE A 64 5.73 -10.23 5.40
C ILE A 64 6.00 -9.97 3.93
N GLU A 65 5.08 -9.29 3.22
CA GLU A 65 5.28 -9.09 1.78
C GLU A 65 6.71 -8.57 1.71
N PRO A 66 7.62 -9.28 1.02
CA PRO A 66 9.04 -8.99 1.11
C PRO A 66 9.12 -7.49 0.95
N PRO A 67 9.65 -6.75 1.96
CA PRO A 67 9.35 -5.34 2.17
C PRO A 67 9.35 -4.69 0.82
N ILE A 68 8.18 -4.20 0.35
CA ILE A 68 7.97 -3.73 -1.03
C ILE A 68 9.29 -3.07 -1.37
N GLU A 69 10.10 -3.68 -2.24
CA GLU A 69 11.41 -3.13 -2.49
C GLU A 69 11.08 -1.72 -2.99
N GLN A 70 11.31 -0.69 -2.16
CA GLN A 70 11.42 0.69 -2.64
C GLN A 70 12.31 0.49 -3.84
N PRO A 71 11.82 0.70 -5.08
CA PRO A 71 12.40 0.10 -6.27
C PRO A 71 13.89 0.26 -6.10
N THR A 72 14.56 -0.85 -5.75
CA THR A 72 15.94 -0.76 -5.26
C THR A 72 16.59 -0.03 -6.38
N GLU A 73 17.02 1.22 -6.12
CA GLU A 73 17.49 2.13 -7.16
C GLU A 73 18.45 1.27 -7.93
N THR A 74 18.02 0.85 -9.12
CA THR A 74 18.61 -0.33 -9.73
C THR A 74 19.92 0.22 -10.14
N LYS A 75 20.95 -0.01 -9.32
CA LYS A 75 22.24 0.64 -9.45
C LYS A 75 22.53 0.44 -10.93
N PRO A 76 22.57 1.53 -11.74
CA PRO A 76 22.73 1.37 -13.17
C PRO A 76 23.87 0.39 -13.33
N PRO A 77 23.73 -0.66 -14.17
CA PRO A 77 24.81 -1.63 -14.33
C PRO A 77 26.09 -0.82 -14.41
N GLU A 78 27.09 -1.13 -13.58
CA GLU A 78 28.36 -0.41 -13.53
C GLU A 78 29.07 -0.65 -14.87
N LEU A 79 28.53 -0.04 -15.92
CA LEU A 79 29.06 -0.01 -17.25
C LEU A 79 30.31 0.83 -17.11
N SER A 80 31.43 0.24 -17.51
CA SER A 80 32.66 0.96 -17.72
C SER A 80 32.39 2.15 -18.63
N VAL A 81 33.13 3.24 -18.43
CA VAL A 81 33.08 4.42 -19.31
C VAL A 81 33.19 4.02 -20.79
N GLY A 82 33.97 2.98 -21.11
CA GLY A 82 34.09 2.46 -22.48
C GLY A 82 32.80 1.80 -23.00
N GLU A 83 32.06 1.10 -22.16
CA GLU A 83 30.79 0.47 -22.54
C GLU A 83 29.70 1.52 -22.73
N ILE A 84 29.68 2.55 -21.88
CA ILE A 84 28.79 3.70 -22.03
C ILE A 84 29.07 4.42 -23.36
N GLN A 85 30.35 4.67 -23.68
CA GLN A 85 30.74 5.29 -24.95
C GLN A 85 30.35 4.45 -26.17
N ALA A 86 30.55 3.13 -26.10
CA ALA A 86 30.13 2.22 -27.17
C ALA A 86 28.60 2.20 -27.35
N GLN A 87 27.84 2.18 -26.25
CA GLN A 87 26.38 2.21 -26.29
C GLN A 87 25.84 3.53 -26.85
N ILE A 88 26.44 4.67 -26.49
CA ILE A 88 26.07 5.97 -27.05
C ILE A 88 26.32 6.00 -28.55
N LEU A 89 27.49 5.52 -29.00
CA LEU A 89 27.83 5.51 -30.42
C LEU A 89 26.84 4.64 -31.21
N LEU A 90 26.57 3.42 -30.74
CA LEU A 90 25.62 2.50 -31.36
C LEU A 90 24.21 3.09 -31.43
N ASN A 91 23.73 3.70 -30.34
CA ASN A 91 22.42 4.34 -30.31
C ASN A 91 22.35 5.53 -31.27
N THR A 92 23.45 6.28 -31.40
CA THR A 92 23.54 7.41 -32.33
C THR A 92 23.48 6.92 -33.78
N GLU A 93 24.23 5.89 -34.14
CA GLU A 93 24.20 5.30 -35.48
C GLU A 93 22.81 4.74 -35.82
N TYR A 94 22.15 4.09 -34.87
CA TYR A 94 20.79 3.59 -35.04
C TYR A 94 19.75 4.71 -35.26
N LEU A 95 19.82 5.77 -34.45
CA LEU A 95 18.92 6.91 -34.57
C LEU A 95 19.15 7.68 -35.89
N VAL A 96 20.40 7.87 -36.29
CA VAL A 96 20.76 8.49 -37.59
C VAL A 96 20.22 7.63 -38.72
N SER A 97 20.45 6.31 -38.69
CA SER A 97 19.93 5.39 -39.70
C SER A 97 18.40 5.40 -39.78
N ARG A 98 17.70 5.47 -38.63
CA ARG A 98 16.23 5.61 -38.60
C ARG A 98 15.75 6.94 -39.17
N ALA A 99 16.47 8.02 -38.91
CA ALA A 99 16.16 9.34 -39.46
C ALA A 99 16.37 9.37 -40.98
N GLU A 100 17.47 8.80 -41.47
CA GLU A 100 17.79 8.69 -42.90
C GLU A 100 16.78 7.81 -43.66
N LEU A 101 16.28 6.74 -43.02
CA LEU A 101 15.24 5.88 -43.58
C LEU A 101 13.82 6.47 -43.47
N GLY A 102 13.66 7.68 -42.94
CA GLY A 102 12.35 8.35 -42.78
C GLY A 102 11.42 7.65 -41.76
N LEU A 103 11.96 6.78 -40.90
CA LEU A 103 11.22 6.02 -39.89
C LEU A 103 11.19 6.71 -38.52
N GLY A 104 11.67 7.95 -38.44
CA GLY A 104 11.65 8.81 -37.24
C GLY A 104 10.32 9.55 -37.06
N GLY A 105 9.19 8.81 -37.14
CA GLY A 105 7.84 9.36 -37.22
C GLY A 105 7.48 10.44 -36.18
N ILE A 106 6.77 11.45 -36.69
CA ILE A 106 5.83 12.32 -35.97
C ILE A 106 4.70 11.53 -35.30
#